data_AF-A0A7X7L9Y9-F1
#
_entry.id   AF-A0A7X7L9Y9-F1
#
_cell.length_a   1.000
_cell.length_b   1.000
_cell.length_c   1.000
_cell.angle_alpha   90.00
_cell.angle_beta   90.00
_cell.angle_gamma   90.00
#
_symmetry.space_group_name_H-M   'P 1'
#
loop_
_entity.id
_entity.type
_entity.pdbx_description
1 polymer ?
#
loop_
_entity_poly.entity_id
_entity_poly.type
_entity_poly.pdbx_seq_one_letter_code
_entity_poly.pdbx_strand_id
1 'polypeptide(L)'
;MTACNGAIVISAVALICVAAAAQEAKPAPHAPPAPPRFTPESCPDVPPLGSNAPVVAPPPALKTPPPPSPRRERGERRPGQAGPRHGQWHKPMINPAELKNIQNWLKEKDPKKAAELDALRTADPDAFGSQMREVVKQYMKEKHPDVVARIRELREAEQRTRSLVEQVRKEQDPTKKDELRAALREELRKEFERRQRARKEEVAKLETRLGDLKAKLEQRTETKDELIEARMADLIEGQETREW
;
A
#
# COMPACT_ATOMS: atom_id res chain seq x y z
N MET A 1 1.66 -50.75 36.40
CA MET A 1 2.65 -50.82 37.50
C MET A 1 3.87 -50.02 37.06
N THR A 2 4.26 -49.01 37.84
CA THR A 2 5.63 -48.43 38.01
C THR A 2 6.37 -47.91 36.75
N ALA A 3 6.95 -46.71 36.71
CA ALA A 3 7.47 -45.86 37.77
C ALA A 3 7.47 -44.38 37.37
N CYS A 4 7.18 -43.54 38.37
CA CYS A 4 7.44 -42.12 38.40
C CYS A 4 8.95 -41.87 38.43
N ASN A 5 9.44 -40.91 37.64
CA ASN A 5 10.71 -40.24 37.92
C ASN A 5 10.46 -38.73 37.91
N GLY A 6 10.27 -38.20 39.12
CA GLY A 6 10.31 -36.77 39.39
C GLY A 6 11.76 -36.33 39.41
N ALA A 7 12.08 -35.33 38.58
CA ALA A 7 13.29 -34.54 38.72
C ALA A 7 12.88 -33.15 39.20
N ILE A 8 13.12 -32.94 40.49
CA ILE A 8 13.14 -31.65 41.16
C ILE A 8 14.25 -30.84 40.49
N VAL A 9 13.91 -29.77 39.76
CA VAL A 9 14.90 -28.75 39.37
C VAL A 9 14.71 -27.55 40.26
N ILE A 10 15.80 -27.28 40.96
CA ILE A 10 15.98 -26.32 42.02
C ILE A 10 15.86 -24.90 41.47
N SER A 11 15.16 -24.10 42.26
CA SER A 11 15.09 -22.64 42.26
C SER A 11 16.44 -21.98 41.97
N ALA A 12 16.49 -21.19 40.91
CA ALA A 12 17.47 -20.12 40.74
C ALA A 12 16.69 -18.83 40.48
N VAL A 13 16.19 -18.24 41.56
CA VAL A 13 15.75 -16.84 41.58
C VAL A 13 17.00 -15.99 41.36
N ALA A 14 17.28 -15.69 40.09
CA ALA A 14 18.26 -14.69 39.72
C ALA A 14 17.72 -13.33 40.16
N LEU A 15 18.30 -12.83 41.25
CA LEU A 15 18.17 -11.46 41.72
C LEU A 15 18.74 -10.55 40.62
N ILE A 16 17.90 -10.11 39.69
CA ILE A 16 18.28 -9.12 38.69
C ILE A 16 18.38 -7.78 39.42
N CYS A 17 19.60 -7.43 39.79
CA CYS A 17 19.97 -6.08 40.19
C CYS A 17 19.62 -5.14 39.04
N VAL A 18 18.55 -4.35 39.23
CA VAL A 18 18.25 -3.19 38.40
C VAL A 18 19.30 -2.14 38.73
N ALA A 19 20.44 -2.20 38.04
CA ALA A 19 21.37 -1.09 37.96
C ALA A 19 20.67 0.02 37.16
N ALA A 20 20.12 1.00 37.88
CA ALA A 20 19.68 2.26 37.33
C ALA A 20 20.91 3.03 36.82
N ALA A 21 21.38 2.67 35.62
CA ALA A 21 22.30 3.48 34.87
C ALA A 21 21.54 4.77 34.52
N ALA A 22 21.96 5.88 35.14
CA ALA A 22 21.64 7.21 34.69
C ALA A 22 22.10 7.31 33.22
N GLN A 23 21.18 7.08 32.30
CA GLN A 23 21.36 7.45 30.91
C GLN A 23 21.48 8.97 30.90
N GLU A 24 22.69 9.47 30.67
CA GLU A 24 22.89 10.81 30.13
C GLU A 24 21.92 10.95 28.96
N ALA A 25 20.97 11.87 29.10
CA ALA A 25 19.98 12.15 28.09
C ALA A 25 20.70 12.59 26.82
N LYS A 26 20.94 11.64 25.90
CA LYS A 26 21.29 11.94 24.53
C LYS A 26 20.29 13.00 24.05
N PRO A 27 20.75 14.19 23.60
CA PRO A 27 19.84 15.23 23.14
C PRO A 27 18.92 14.60 22.11
N ALA A 28 17.61 14.71 22.36
CA ALA A 28 16.59 14.10 21.52
C ALA A 28 16.91 14.43 20.05
N PRO A 29 16.92 13.45 19.13
CA PRO A 29 17.10 13.73 17.72
C PRO A 29 16.10 14.83 17.36
N HIS A 30 16.61 15.95 16.85
CA HIS A 30 15.81 17.13 16.52
C HIS A 30 14.53 16.66 15.87
N ALA A 31 13.40 16.84 16.57
CA ALA A 31 12.09 16.55 16.01
C ALA A 31 12.06 17.27 14.66
N PRO A 32 11.71 16.59 13.56
CA PRO A 32 11.59 17.25 12.27
C PRO A 32 10.72 18.49 12.50
N PRO A 33 11.14 19.66 11.98
CA PRO A 33 10.41 20.90 12.21
C PRO A 33 8.94 20.63 11.90
N ALA A 34 8.07 21.00 12.84
CA ALA A 34 6.63 20.82 12.66
C ALA A 34 6.29 21.33 11.27
N PRO A 35 5.54 20.57 10.45
CA PRO A 35 5.13 21.07 9.14
C PRO A 35 4.50 22.43 9.38
N PRO A 36 4.84 23.45 8.56
CA PRO A 36 4.37 24.80 8.78
C PRO A 36 2.86 24.73 8.98
N ARG A 37 2.41 25.13 10.18
CA ARG A 37 0.98 25.31 10.41
C ARG A 37 0.58 26.32 9.36
N PHE A 38 -0.26 25.90 8.42
CA PHE A 38 -1.00 26.83 7.57
C PHE A 38 -1.87 27.66 8.51
N THR A 39 -1.29 28.73 9.05
CA THR A 39 -2.05 29.79 9.64
C THR A 39 -2.78 30.45 8.47
N PRO A 40 -4.09 30.70 8.59
CA PRO A 40 -4.88 31.38 7.56
C PRO A 40 -4.38 32.81 7.26
N GLU A 41 -3.33 33.28 7.94
CA GLU A 41 -2.71 34.59 7.78
C GLU A 41 -1.58 34.63 6.73
N SER A 42 -1.20 33.50 6.11
CA SER A 42 -0.12 33.44 5.11
C SER A 42 -0.60 33.23 3.68
N CYS A 43 -1.85 33.60 3.38
CA CYS A 43 -2.21 33.89 2.01
C CYS A 43 -1.46 35.16 1.60
N PRO A 44 -0.63 35.16 0.55
CA PRO A 44 -0.12 36.42 0.01
C PRO A 44 -1.31 37.31 -0.30
N ASP A 45 -1.24 38.58 0.13
CA ASP A 45 -2.21 39.62 -0.15
C ASP A 45 -2.54 39.58 -1.65
N VAL A 46 -3.65 38.92 -1.97
CA VAL A 46 -4.28 39.08 -3.26
C VAL A 46 -4.78 40.51 -3.22
N PRO A 47 -4.27 41.41 -4.08
CA PRO A 47 -4.71 42.80 -4.07
C PRO A 47 -6.24 42.79 -4.17
N PRO A 48 -6.95 43.54 -3.30
CA PRO A 48 -8.38 43.65 -3.42
C PRO A 48 -8.67 44.16 -4.82
N LEU A 49 -9.31 43.33 -5.64
CA LEU A 49 -9.88 43.77 -6.90
C LEU A 49 -10.85 44.89 -6.53
N GLY A 50 -10.38 46.13 -6.71
CA GLY A 50 -11.09 47.36 -6.43
C GLY A 50 -12.33 47.42 -7.30
N SER A 51 -13.42 46.83 -6.82
CA SER A 51 -14.75 47.01 -7.38
C SER A 51 -15.40 48.20 -6.68
N ASN A 52 -14.87 49.40 -6.94
CA ASN A 52 -15.58 50.66 -6.72
C ASN A 52 -16.59 50.87 -7.86
N ALA A 53 -17.42 49.88 -8.13
CA ALA A 53 -18.64 50.10 -8.90
C ALA A 53 -19.68 50.66 -7.93
N PRO A 54 -20.40 51.75 -8.29
CA PRO A 54 -21.49 52.25 -7.48
C PRO A 54 -22.49 51.12 -7.20
N VAL A 55 -22.73 50.84 -5.92
CA VAL A 55 -23.76 49.91 -5.46
C VAL A 55 -25.11 50.53 -5.82
N VAL A 56 -25.57 50.26 -7.03
CA VAL A 56 -26.98 50.42 -7.38
C VAL A 56 -27.71 49.37 -6.56
N ALA A 57 -28.53 49.83 -5.62
CA ALA A 57 -29.36 48.96 -4.80
C ALA A 57 -30.16 48.03 -5.73
N PRO A 58 -30.03 46.69 -5.60
CA PRO A 58 -30.80 45.78 -6.40
C PRO A 58 -32.29 46.00 -6.12
N PRO A 59 -33.15 46.04 -7.14
CA PRO A 59 -34.59 46.13 -6.94
C PRO A 59 -35.06 44.96 -6.05
N PRO A 60 -36.12 45.15 -5.24
CA PRO A 60 -36.63 44.10 -4.38
C PRO A 60 -36.96 42.86 -5.22
N ALA A 61 -36.20 41.79 -4.98
CA ALA A 61 -36.34 40.54 -5.70
C ALA A 61 -37.75 39.99 -5.47
N LEU A 62 -38.58 40.05 -6.51
CA LEU A 62 -39.79 39.24 -6.63
C LEU A 62 -39.39 37.79 -6.34
N LYS A 63 -40.01 37.20 -5.32
CA LYS A 63 -39.90 35.80 -4.90
C LYS A 63 -40.38 34.86 -6.00
N THR A 64 -39.69 34.83 -7.11
CA THR A 64 -39.83 33.78 -8.11
C THR A 64 -38.84 32.70 -7.73
N PRO A 65 -39.29 31.46 -7.49
CA PRO A 65 -38.38 30.35 -7.28
C PRO A 65 -37.41 30.29 -8.46
N PRO A 66 -36.11 30.08 -8.22
CA PRO A 66 -35.15 29.97 -9.32
C PRO A 66 -35.68 28.96 -10.33
N PRO A 67 -35.63 29.26 -11.65
CA PRO A 67 -36.01 28.29 -12.65
C PRO A 67 -35.21 27.01 -12.38
N PRO A 68 -35.85 25.82 -12.42
CA PRO A 68 -35.14 24.57 -12.21
C PRO A 68 -33.93 24.58 -13.15
N SER A 69 -32.73 24.43 -12.59
CA SER A 69 -31.50 24.31 -13.39
C SER A 69 -31.82 23.32 -14.50
N PRO A 70 -31.52 23.62 -15.79
CA PRO A 70 -31.80 22.70 -16.87
C PRO A 70 -31.22 21.37 -16.42
N ARG A 71 -32.13 20.45 -16.11
CA ARG A 71 -31.83 19.12 -15.63
C ARG A 71 -30.95 18.61 -16.73
N ARG A 72 -29.62 18.66 -16.57
CA ARG A 72 -28.66 18.14 -17.54
C ARG A 72 -29.28 16.81 -17.87
N GLU A 73 -29.85 16.70 -19.06
CA GLU A 73 -30.51 15.48 -19.46
C GLU A 73 -29.42 14.48 -19.24
N ARG A 74 -29.62 13.65 -18.21
CA ARG A 74 -28.71 12.60 -17.86
C ARG A 74 -28.95 11.65 -19.00
N GLY A 75 -28.35 11.98 -20.15
CA GLY A 75 -28.64 11.42 -21.45
C GLY A 75 -28.71 9.95 -21.19
N GLU A 76 -29.90 9.40 -21.42
CA GLU A 76 -30.27 8.07 -21.00
C GLU A 76 -29.07 7.19 -21.27
N ARG A 77 -28.36 6.79 -20.20
CA ARG A 77 -27.27 5.85 -20.32
C ARG A 77 -27.97 4.60 -20.80
N ARG A 78 -28.01 4.40 -22.11
CA ARG A 78 -28.68 3.27 -22.76
C ARG A 78 -28.31 2.02 -21.96
N PRO A 79 -29.29 1.29 -21.41
CA PRO A 79 -29.03 -0.01 -20.80
C PRO A 79 -28.33 -0.87 -21.85
N GLY A 80 -27.04 -1.13 -21.69
CA GLY A 80 -26.26 -1.98 -22.59
C GLY A 80 -25.08 -1.34 -23.32
N GLN A 81 -24.91 0.00 -23.34
CA GLN A 81 -23.73 0.60 -23.96
C GLN A 81 -22.60 0.76 -22.93
N ALA A 82 -22.08 -0.39 -22.48
CA ALA A 82 -20.76 -0.44 -21.88
C ALA A 82 -19.77 -0.06 -22.99
N GLY A 83 -19.43 1.23 -23.09
CA GLY A 83 -18.37 1.69 -23.98
C GLY A 83 -17.11 0.84 -23.77
N PRO A 84 -16.26 0.70 -24.80
CA PRO A 84 -15.02 -0.04 -24.67
C PRO A 84 -14.32 0.45 -23.41
N ARG A 85 -14.10 -0.44 -22.44
CA ARG A 85 -13.21 -0.16 -21.30
C ARG A 85 -11.77 -0.11 -21.83
N HIS A 86 -11.51 0.74 -22.82
CA HIS A 86 -10.20 1.07 -23.28
C HIS A 86 -9.52 1.84 -22.16
N GLY A 87 -8.47 1.25 -21.60
CA GLY A 87 -7.42 2.04 -20.98
C GLY A 87 -7.37 2.03 -19.46
N GLN A 88 -8.01 1.10 -18.76
CA GLN A 88 -7.42 0.67 -17.50
C GLN A 88 -6.30 -0.32 -17.83
N TRP A 89 -5.29 0.22 -18.53
CA TRP A 89 -4.02 -0.43 -18.79
C TRP A 89 -3.61 -1.10 -17.49
N HIS A 90 -3.59 -2.42 -17.53
CA HIS A 90 -3.07 -3.26 -16.48
C HIS A 90 -1.67 -2.73 -16.23
N LYS A 91 -1.50 -1.86 -15.23
CA LYS A 91 -0.19 -1.63 -14.65
C LYS A 91 0.35 -3.03 -14.42
N PRO A 92 1.52 -3.39 -15.00
CA PRO A 92 2.04 -4.73 -14.85
C PRO A 92 2.00 -5.04 -13.36
N MET A 93 1.18 -6.03 -12.99
CA MET A 93 0.89 -6.34 -11.58
C MET A 93 2.16 -6.77 -10.82
N ILE A 94 3.27 -6.95 -11.53
CA ILE A 94 4.53 -7.50 -11.07
C ILE A 94 5.59 -6.44 -11.34
N ASN A 95 6.32 -6.06 -10.30
CA ASN A 95 7.49 -5.20 -10.43
C ASN A 95 8.56 -5.93 -11.27
N PRO A 96 9.26 -5.28 -12.22
CA PRO A 96 10.35 -5.91 -12.99
C PRO A 96 11.38 -6.66 -12.14
N ALA A 97 11.70 -6.15 -10.95
CA ALA A 97 12.59 -6.84 -10.00
C ALA A 97 12.00 -8.16 -9.47
N GLU A 98 10.69 -8.16 -9.15
CA GLU A 98 9.98 -9.36 -8.72
C GLU A 98 9.86 -10.37 -9.87
N LEU A 99 9.67 -9.91 -11.10
CA LEU A 99 9.62 -10.77 -12.28
C LEU A 99 10.92 -11.55 -12.44
N LYS A 100 12.08 -10.91 -12.23
CA LYS A 100 13.39 -11.58 -12.26
C LYS A 100 13.50 -12.63 -11.15
N ASN A 101 13.02 -12.33 -9.94
CA ASN A 101 13.00 -13.30 -8.84
C ASN A 101 12.11 -14.51 -9.13
N ILE A 102 10.93 -14.29 -9.72
CA ILE A 102 10.01 -15.35 -10.14
C ILE A 102 10.64 -16.20 -11.25
N GLN A 103 11.29 -15.58 -12.24
CA GLN A 103 11.98 -16.30 -13.30
C GLN A 103 13.14 -17.16 -12.76
N ASN A 104 13.93 -16.63 -11.82
CA ASN A 104 15.01 -17.38 -11.19
C ASN A 104 14.48 -18.57 -10.40
N TRP A 105 13.44 -18.36 -9.59
CA TRP A 105 12.77 -19.44 -8.86
C TRP A 105 12.19 -20.48 -9.81
N LEU A 106 11.59 -20.07 -10.93
CA LEU A 106 11.04 -20.99 -11.91
C LEU A 106 12.15 -21.80 -12.61
N LYS A 107 13.29 -21.19 -12.95
CA LYS A 107 14.45 -21.91 -13.51
C LYS A 107 15.00 -22.97 -12.57
N GLU A 108 14.99 -22.69 -11.27
CA GLU A 108 15.42 -23.64 -10.23
C GLU A 108 14.41 -24.79 -10.03
N LYS A 109 13.11 -24.49 -10.01
CA LYS A 109 12.05 -25.47 -9.74
C LYS A 109 11.62 -26.29 -10.96
N ASP A 110 11.43 -25.63 -12.10
CA ASP A 110 10.97 -26.21 -13.36
C ASP A 110 11.61 -25.49 -14.58
N PRO A 111 12.84 -25.88 -14.96
CA PRO A 111 13.56 -25.23 -16.06
C PRO A 111 12.87 -25.42 -17.41
N LYS A 112 12.07 -26.48 -17.60
CA LYS A 112 11.30 -26.70 -18.84
C LYS A 112 10.22 -25.64 -18.97
N LYS A 113 9.46 -25.41 -17.89
CA LYS A 113 8.43 -24.36 -17.86
C LYS A 113 9.01 -22.97 -18.05
N ALA A 114 10.21 -22.71 -17.51
CA ALA A 114 10.91 -21.44 -17.74
C ALA A 114 11.22 -21.22 -19.23
N ALA A 115 11.75 -22.23 -19.91
CA ALA A 115 12.03 -22.16 -21.35
C ALA A 115 10.75 -21.99 -22.19
N GLU A 116 9.66 -22.69 -21.83
CA GLU A 116 8.35 -22.52 -22.47
C GLU A 116 7.83 -21.07 -22.34
N LEU A 117 7.92 -20.48 -21.15
CA LEU A 117 7.50 -19.09 -20.93
C LEU A 117 8.36 -18.08 -21.69
N ASP A 118 9.67 -18.30 -21.77
CA ASP A 118 10.56 -17.42 -22.55
C ASP A 118 10.22 -17.47 -24.05
N ALA A 119 9.86 -18.63 -24.59
CA ALA A 119 9.39 -18.76 -25.97
C ALA A 119 8.02 -18.10 -26.18
N LEU A 120 7.07 -18.29 -25.26
CA LEU A 120 5.74 -17.69 -25.32
C LEU A 120 5.77 -16.16 -25.27
N ARG A 121 6.76 -15.58 -24.61
CA ARG A 121 6.88 -14.11 -24.47
C ARG A 121 6.88 -13.38 -25.81
N THR A 122 7.47 -13.98 -26.85
CA THR A 122 7.54 -13.41 -28.20
C THR A 122 6.44 -13.96 -29.11
N ALA A 123 6.09 -15.24 -28.96
CA ALA A 123 5.13 -15.91 -29.84
C ALA A 123 3.66 -15.53 -29.57
N ASP A 124 3.27 -15.49 -28.29
CA ASP A 124 1.89 -15.20 -27.86
C ASP A 124 1.90 -14.52 -26.47
N PRO A 125 1.88 -13.17 -26.45
CA PRO A 125 1.89 -12.40 -25.20
C PRO A 125 0.70 -12.66 -24.27
N ASP A 126 -0.46 -13.02 -24.82
CA ASP A 126 -1.67 -13.27 -24.03
C ASP A 126 -1.60 -14.63 -23.34
N ALA A 127 -1.11 -15.66 -24.06
CA ALA A 127 -0.81 -16.95 -23.47
C ALA A 127 0.31 -16.85 -22.43
N PHE A 128 1.37 -16.08 -22.69
CA PHE A 128 2.41 -15.78 -21.72
C PHE A 128 1.83 -15.16 -20.44
N GLY A 129 1.00 -14.11 -20.57
CA GLY A 129 0.39 -13.45 -19.42
C GLY A 129 -0.49 -14.39 -18.59
N SER A 130 -1.20 -15.32 -19.25
CA SER A 130 -2.04 -16.31 -18.58
C SER A 130 -1.23 -17.36 -17.82
N GLN A 131 -0.20 -17.93 -18.44
CA GLN A 131 0.66 -18.92 -17.78
C GLN A 131 1.51 -18.28 -16.67
N MET A 132 2.00 -17.06 -16.88
CA MET A 132 2.74 -16.31 -15.88
C MET A 132 1.90 -16.03 -14.63
N ARG A 133 0.59 -15.78 -14.75
CA ARG A 133 -0.30 -15.62 -13.59
C ARG A 133 -0.35 -16.87 -12.71
N GLU A 134 -0.37 -18.07 -13.29
CA GLU A 134 -0.35 -19.31 -12.50
C GLU A 134 1.01 -19.54 -11.83
N VAL A 135 2.11 -19.25 -12.54
CA VAL A 135 3.46 -19.30 -11.96
C VAL A 135 3.58 -18.33 -10.79
N VAL A 136 3.12 -17.08 -10.95
CA VAL A 136 3.12 -16.07 -9.88
C VAL A 136 2.31 -16.54 -8.69
N LYS A 137 1.14 -17.16 -8.91
CA LYS A 137 0.30 -17.71 -7.85
C LYS A 137 1.00 -18.84 -7.08
N GLN A 138 1.72 -19.72 -7.78
CA GLN A 138 2.52 -20.77 -7.15
C GLN A 138 3.70 -20.19 -6.36
N TYR A 139 4.45 -19.26 -6.97
CA TYR A 139 5.54 -18.53 -6.33
C TYR A 139 5.06 -17.84 -5.05
N MET A 140 3.96 -17.09 -5.11
CA MET A 140 3.39 -16.40 -3.93
C MET A 140 2.96 -17.39 -2.86
N LYS A 141 2.39 -18.54 -3.23
CA LYS A 141 1.98 -19.58 -2.27
C LYS A 141 3.18 -20.20 -1.53
N GLU A 142 4.31 -20.42 -2.22
CA GLU A 142 5.49 -21.04 -1.63
C GLU A 142 6.37 -20.03 -0.88
N LYS A 143 6.65 -18.87 -1.49
CA LYS A 143 7.60 -17.88 -0.94
C LYS A 143 6.95 -16.85 -0.02
N HIS A 144 5.65 -16.61 -0.16
CA HIS A 144 4.92 -15.58 0.59
C HIS A 144 3.57 -16.08 1.13
N PRO A 145 3.53 -17.20 1.89
CA PRO A 145 2.29 -17.81 2.37
C PRO A 145 1.48 -16.88 3.29
N ASP A 146 2.16 -16.01 4.04
CA ASP A 146 1.56 -14.97 4.89
C ASP A 146 0.76 -13.95 4.07
N VAL A 147 1.31 -13.49 2.94
CA VAL A 147 0.64 -12.56 2.03
C VAL A 147 -0.57 -13.21 1.40
N VAL A 148 -0.47 -14.48 1.00
CA VAL A 148 -1.58 -15.24 0.43
C VAL A 148 -2.70 -15.44 1.45
N ALA A 149 -2.37 -15.78 2.70
CA ALA A 149 -3.34 -15.91 3.78
C ALA A 149 -4.08 -14.58 4.02
N ARG A 150 -3.34 -13.47 4.07
CA ARG A 150 -3.93 -12.13 4.24
C ARG A 150 -4.86 -11.73 3.09
N ILE A 151 -4.46 -11.98 1.84
CA ILE A 151 -5.31 -11.70 0.67
C ILE A 151 -6.58 -12.53 0.73
N ARG A 152 -6.48 -13.81 1.14
CA ARG A 152 -7.65 -14.67 1.30
C ARG A 152 -8.59 -14.13 2.38
N GLU A 153 -8.08 -13.80 3.56
CA GLU A 153 -8.88 -13.25 4.66
C GLU A 153 -9.62 -11.98 4.22
N LEU A 154 -8.93 -11.07 3.51
CA LEU A 154 -9.54 -9.84 3.00
C LEU A 154 -10.66 -10.11 1.99
N ARG A 155 -10.45 -11.04 1.06
CA ARG A 155 -11.49 -11.44 0.09
C ARG A 155 -12.70 -12.06 0.75
N GLU A 156 -12.49 -12.93 1.74
CA GLU A 156 -13.58 -13.56 2.49
C GLU A 156 -14.38 -12.52 3.29
N ALA A 157 -13.70 -11.53 3.90
CA ALA A 157 -14.36 -10.40 4.55
C ALA A 157 -15.20 -9.58 3.57
N GLU A 158 -14.65 -9.22 2.40
CA GLU A 158 -15.38 -8.47 1.37
C GLU A 158 -16.61 -9.24 0.87
N GLN A 159 -16.49 -10.56 0.67
CA GLN A 159 -17.62 -11.40 0.28
C GLN A 159 -18.71 -11.42 1.35
N ARG A 160 -18.34 -11.52 2.64
CA ARG A 160 -19.30 -11.44 3.76
C ARG A 160 -20.01 -10.10 3.80
N THR A 161 -19.27 -8.99 3.69
CA THR A 161 -19.84 -7.64 3.63
C THR A 161 -20.84 -7.50 2.48
N ARG A 162 -20.49 -7.98 1.27
CA ARG A 162 -21.40 -7.96 0.10
C ARG A 162 -22.66 -8.79 0.33
N SER A 163 -22.52 -9.99 0.89
CA SER A 163 -23.66 -10.86 1.21
C SER A 163 -24.61 -10.19 2.21
N LEU A 164 -24.09 -9.58 3.28
CA LEU A 164 -24.89 -8.83 4.26
C LEU A 164 -25.62 -7.64 3.62
N VAL A 165 -24.97 -6.89 2.73
CA VAL A 165 -25.61 -5.80 1.99
C VAL A 165 -26.78 -6.31 1.15
N GLU A 166 -26.61 -7.44 0.45
CA GLU A 166 -27.69 -8.05 -0.33
C GLU A 166 -28.85 -8.53 0.55
N GLN A 167 -28.55 -9.13 1.71
CA GLN A 167 -29.56 -9.56 2.67
C GLN A 167 -30.37 -8.37 3.20
N VAL A 168 -29.70 -7.30 3.65
CA VAL A 168 -30.36 -6.06 4.11
C VAL A 168 -31.26 -5.45 3.03
N ARG A 169 -30.86 -5.53 1.76
CA ARG A 169 -31.66 -5.02 0.63
C ARG A 169 -32.92 -5.85 0.37
N LYS A 170 -32.84 -7.17 0.53
CA LYS A 170 -33.95 -8.10 0.27
C LYS A 170 -34.90 -8.22 1.46
N GLU A 171 -34.43 -7.97 2.68
CA GLU A 171 -35.23 -8.12 3.90
C GLU A 171 -36.31 -7.03 4.03
N GLN A 172 -37.53 -7.49 4.32
CA GLN A 172 -38.73 -6.67 4.47
C GLN A 172 -39.11 -6.47 5.93
N ASP A 173 -38.81 -7.44 6.81
CA ASP A 173 -39.08 -7.33 8.24
C ASP A 173 -38.16 -6.27 8.88
N PRO A 174 -38.70 -5.20 9.48
CA PRO A 174 -37.89 -4.13 10.04
C PRO A 174 -36.95 -4.60 11.15
N THR A 175 -37.38 -5.55 11.99
CA THR A 175 -36.58 -6.04 13.12
C THR A 175 -35.36 -6.80 12.62
N LYS A 176 -35.56 -7.78 11.73
CA LYS A 176 -34.46 -8.54 11.10
C LYS A 176 -33.53 -7.64 10.29
N LYS A 177 -34.09 -6.63 9.63
CA LYS A 177 -33.31 -5.67 8.85
C LYS A 177 -32.37 -4.87 9.75
N ASP A 178 -32.80 -4.49 10.95
CA ASP A 178 -31.96 -3.79 11.91
C ASP A 178 -30.88 -4.70 12.51
N GLU A 179 -31.17 -5.98 12.76
CA GLU A 179 -30.17 -6.99 13.12
C GLU A 179 -29.10 -7.16 12.02
N LEU A 180 -29.52 -7.32 10.76
CA LEU A 180 -28.61 -7.43 9.62
C LEU A 180 -27.76 -6.17 9.43
N ARG A 181 -28.32 -4.98 9.68
CA ARG A 181 -27.58 -3.71 9.67
C ARG A 181 -26.55 -3.65 10.79
N ALA A 182 -26.88 -4.12 11.99
CA ALA A 182 -25.94 -4.21 13.10
C ALA A 182 -24.78 -5.17 12.77
N ALA A 183 -25.09 -6.34 12.19
CA ALA A 183 -24.08 -7.30 11.73
C ALA A 183 -23.18 -6.70 10.63
N LEU A 184 -23.77 -6.01 9.65
CA LEU A 184 -23.02 -5.31 8.60
C LEU A 184 -22.08 -4.24 9.17
N ARG A 185 -22.57 -3.44 10.14
CA ARG A 185 -21.75 -2.42 10.80
C ARG A 185 -20.54 -3.04 11.51
N GLU A 186 -20.73 -4.16 12.18
CA GLU A 186 -19.65 -4.85 12.87
C GLU A 186 -18.64 -5.48 11.90
N GLU A 187 -19.07 -6.08 10.78
CA GLU A 187 -18.12 -6.59 9.79
C GLU A 187 -17.33 -5.46 9.10
N LEU A 188 -17.98 -4.31 8.82
CA LEU A 188 -17.31 -3.12 8.29
C LEU A 188 -16.25 -2.57 9.26
N ARG A 189 -16.54 -2.59 10.56
CA ARG A 189 -15.56 -2.24 11.60
C ARG A 189 -14.36 -3.18 11.55
N LYS A 190 -14.58 -4.50 11.50
CA LYS A 190 -13.50 -5.49 11.38
C LYS A 190 -12.67 -5.31 10.12
N GLU A 191 -13.33 -5.03 8.99
CA GLU A 191 -12.65 -4.75 7.72
C GLU A 191 -11.78 -3.49 7.81
N PHE A 192 -12.27 -2.42 8.45
CA PHE A 192 -11.49 -1.22 8.70
C PHE A 192 -10.23 -1.51 9.52
N GLU A 193 -10.37 -2.23 10.64
CA GLU A 193 -9.24 -2.60 11.50
C GLU A 193 -8.20 -3.46 10.78
N ARG A 194 -8.63 -4.45 9.98
CA ARG A 194 -7.74 -5.27 9.15
C ARG A 194 -6.94 -4.40 8.17
N ARG A 195 -7.61 -3.48 7.46
CA ARG A 195 -6.97 -2.56 6.51
C ARG A 195 -6.01 -1.60 7.22
N GLN A 196 -6.39 -1.09 8.40
CA GLN A 196 -5.53 -0.20 9.18
C GLN A 196 -4.27 -0.94 9.66
N ARG A 197 -4.41 -2.17 10.15
CA ARG A 197 -3.27 -3.01 10.54
C ARG A 197 -2.33 -3.28 9.36
N ALA A 198 -2.86 -3.71 8.21
CA ALA A 198 -2.07 -3.97 7.02
C ALA A 198 -1.28 -2.73 6.57
N ARG A 199 -1.88 -1.53 6.62
CA ARG A 199 -1.18 -0.27 6.33
C ARG A 199 -0.09 0.04 7.35
N LYS A 200 -0.32 -0.18 8.64
CA LYS A 200 0.70 0.01 9.68
C LYS A 200 1.90 -0.92 9.46
N GLU A 201 1.67 -2.18 9.12
CA GLU A 201 2.72 -3.13 8.77
C GLU A 201 3.50 -2.70 7.52
N GLU A 202 2.81 -2.21 6.49
CA GLU A 202 3.43 -1.70 5.27
C GLU A 202 4.30 -0.46 5.56
N VAL A 203 3.80 0.48 6.36
CA VAL A 203 4.58 1.64 6.81
C VAL A 203 5.85 1.19 7.54
N ALA A 204 5.75 0.26 8.49
CA ALA A 204 6.92 -0.25 9.20
C ALA A 204 7.96 -0.88 8.26
N LYS A 205 7.52 -1.65 7.25
CA LYS A 205 8.43 -2.22 6.23
C LYS A 205 9.11 -1.14 5.40
N LEU A 206 8.38 -0.09 5.02
CA LEU A 206 8.92 1.03 4.26
C LEU A 206 9.93 1.83 5.12
N GLU A 207 9.66 2.00 6.41
CA GLU A 207 10.59 2.65 7.35
C GLU A 207 11.89 1.86 7.49
N THR A 208 11.84 0.53 7.62
CA THR A 208 13.03 -0.33 7.61
C THR A 208 13.83 -0.15 6.31
N ARG A 209 13.16 -0.25 5.15
CA ARG A 209 13.81 -0.08 3.85
C ARG A 209 14.42 1.31 3.67
N LEU A 210 13.75 2.35 4.17
CA LEU A 210 14.26 3.72 4.16
C LEU A 210 15.52 3.82 5.04
N GLY A 211 15.52 3.18 6.21
CA GLY A 211 16.69 3.07 7.08
C GLY A 211 17.88 2.43 6.37
N ASP A 212 17.67 1.28 5.72
CA ASP A 212 18.71 0.57 4.97
C ASP A 212 19.29 1.42 3.84
N LEU A 213 18.44 2.14 3.10
CA LEU A 213 18.87 3.03 2.02
C LEU A 213 19.68 4.21 2.54
N LYS A 214 19.26 4.80 3.66
CA LYS A 214 20.01 5.88 4.32
C LYS A 214 21.38 5.39 4.80
N ALA A 215 21.44 4.22 5.43
CA ALA A 215 22.71 3.63 5.88
C ALA A 215 23.67 3.40 4.70
N LYS A 216 23.18 2.90 3.56
CA LYS A 216 23.98 2.74 2.34
C LYS A 216 24.49 4.07 1.78
N LEU A 217 23.67 5.12 1.82
CA LEU A 217 24.08 6.46 1.36
C LEU A 217 25.14 7.06 2.29
N GLU A 218 24.98 6.90 3.60
CA GLU A 218 25.99 7.34 4.56
C GLU A 218 27.31 6.61 4.33
N GLN A 219 27.28 5.28 4.20
CA GLN A 219 28.47 4.48 3.91
C GLN A 219 29.17 4.95 2.63
N ARG A 220 28.43 5.25 1.55
CA ARG A 220 29.02 5.80 0.31
C ARG A 220 29.60 7.19 0.49
N THR A 221 29.05 7.97 1.42
CA THR A 221 29.55 9.31 1.74
C THR A 221 30.86 9.22 2.53
N GLU A 222 30.93 8.29 3.48
CA GLU A 222 32.14 7.98 4.26
C GLU A 222 33.26 7.43 3.36
N THR A 223 32.93 6.53 2.41
CA THR A 223 33.91 5.95 1.48
C THR A 223 34.05 6.73 0.17
N LYS A 224 33.55 7.96 0.12
CA LYS A 224 33.48 8.75 -1.12
C LYS A 224 34.85 8.95 -1.77
N ASP A 225 35.87 9.29 -0.99
CA ASP A 225 37.19 9.58 -1.53
C ASP A 225 37.87 8.30 -2.06
N GLU A 226 37.69 7.15 -1.39
CA GLU A 226 38.14 5.85 -1.90
C GLU A 226 37.47 5.48 -3.23
N LEU A 227 36.16 5.74 -3.35
CA LEU A 227 35.41 5.52 -4.59
C LEU A 227 35.90 6.44 -5.72
N ILE A 228 36.28 7.68 -5.40
CA ILE A 228 36.85 8.64 -6.37
C ILE A 228 38.23 8.16 -6.84
N GLU A 229 39.12 7.78 -5.92
CA GLU A 229 40.46 7.30 -6.25
C GLU A 229 40.41 6.01 -7.09
N ALA A 230 39.56 5.05 -6.70
CA ALA A 230 39.33 3.84 -7.50
C ALA A 230 38.85 4.19 -8.92
N ARG A 231 37.95 5.17 -9.04
CA ARG A 231 37.48 5.62 -10.36
C ARG A 231 38.58 6.28 -11.17
N MET A 232 39.39 7.11 -10.54
CA MET A 232 40.51 7.78 -11.21
C MET A 232 41.49 6.74 -11.76
N ALA A 233 41.80 5.69 -11.00
CA ALA A 233 42.65 4.59 -11.46
C ALA A 233 42.05 3.87 -12.69
N ASP A 234 40.77 3.48 -12.64
CA ASP A 234 40.08 2.83 -13.77
C ASP A 234 40.16 3.67 -15.06
N LEU A 235 40.01 5.00 -14.94
CA LEU A 235 40.07 5.93 -16.07
C LEU A 235 41.49 6.08 -16.64
N ILE A 236 42.52 6.07 -15.79
CA ILE A 236 43.93 6.15 -16.21
C ILE A 236 44.34 4.86 -16.92
N GLU A 237 43.88 3.71 -16.44
CA GLU A 237 44.19 2.39 -17.02
C GLU A 237 43.38 2.07 -18.28
N GLY A 238 42.39 2.91 -18.64
CA GLY A 238 41.51 2.68 -19.78
C GLY A 238 40.55 1.50 -19.59
N GLN A 239 40.25 1.11 -18.34
CA GLN A 239 39.28 0.06 -18.06
C GLN A 239 37.85 0.57 -18.30
N GLU A 240 36.98 -0.30 -18.83
CA GLU A 240 35.57 0.02 -19.01
C GLU A 240 34.90 0.26 -17.64
N THR A 241 34.09 1.31 -17.57
CA THR A 241 33.47 1.79 -16.33
C THR A 241 32.69 0.69 -15.62
N ARG A 242 33.12 0.29 -14.41
CA ARG A 242 32.29 -0.56 -13.53
C ARG A 242 30.99 0.19 -13.18
N GLU A 243 29.86 -0.51 -13.18
CA GLU A 243 28.57 0.08 -12.76
C GLU A 243 28.64 0.54 -11.29
N TRP A 244 28.16 1.76 -11.04
CA TRP A 244 28.18 2.47 -9.75
C TRP A 244 26.95 2.21 -8.88
#